data_AF-A0A524DBW0-F1
#
_entry.id   AF-A0A524DBW0-F1
#
_cell.length_a   1.000
_cell.length_b   1.000
_cell.length_c   1.000
_cell.angle_alpha   90.00
_cell.angle_beta   90.00
_cell.angle_gamma   90.00
#
_symmetry.space_group_name_H-M   'P 1'
#
loop_
_entity.id
_entity.type
_entity.pdbx_description
1 polymer ?
#
loop_
_entity_poly.entity_id
_entity_poly.type
_entity_poly.pdbx_seq_one_letter_code
_entity_poly.pdbx_strand_id
1 'polypeptide(L)'
;MPELPLEIWKDRIENELSFLKELNVLEQDSIDHHDNSVEFVLNLESYGFIVKGKKEGIDLEPKKDHRILLKLNRSFPYPGGVDFLWYSNIFHPNIHPVEISKDEKGTGYICLNILKKWSRLSDLETTVKALKMLIKNPNPDDPLNYPMCLEAAEFFKENSMKTLRKKYNI
;
A
#
# COMPACT_ATOMS: atom_id res chain seq x y z
N MET A 1 19.97 -8.45 13.21
CA MET A 1 19.39 -7.08 13.27
C MET A 1 19.09 -6.76 14.73
N PRO A 2 19.03 -5.47 15.12
CA PRO A 2 18.58 -5.12 16.48
C PRO A 2 17.12 -5.56 16.70
N GLU A 3 16.83 -5.99 17.92
CA GLU A 3 15.48 -6.42 18.35
C GLU A 3 15.17 -5.81 19.72
N LEU A 4 13.90 -5.50 19.98
CA LEU A 4 13.42 -5.15 21.32
C LEU A 4 13.34 -6.42 22.19
N PRO A 5 13.39 -6.34 23.53
CA PRO A 5 12.94 -7.44 24.39
C PRO A 5 11.53 -7.91 24.02
N LEU A 6 11.25 -9.21 24.13
CA LEU A 6 10.03 -9.81 23.58
C LEU A 6 8.75 -9.16 24.10
N GLU A 7 8.67 -8.93 25.41
CA GLU A 7 7.48 -8.31 26.02
C GLU A 7 7.30 -6.85 25.55
N ILE A 8 8.40 -6.09 25.41
CA ILE A 8 8.36 -4.73 24.86
C ILE A 8 7.92 -4.73 23.38
N TRP A 9 8.33 -5.74 22.61
CA TRP A 9 7.91 -5.91 21.22
C TRP A 9 6.41 -6.20 21.11
N LYS A 10 5.89 -7.11 21.95
CA LYS A 10 4.45 -7.41 22.02
C LYS A 10 3.64 -6.17 22.41
N ASP A 11 4.05 -5.49 23.47
CA ASP A 11 3.41 -4.25 23.93
C ASP A 11 3.40 -3.19 22.82
N ARG A 12 4.50 -3.06 22.06
CA ARG A 12 4.57 -2.13 20.94
C ARG A 12 3.59 -2.53 19.83
N ILE A 13 3.46 -3.81 19.50
CA ILE A 13 2.50 -4.27 18.48
C ILE A 13 1.06 -4.00 18.90
N GLU A 14 0.68 -4.32 20.14
CA GLU A 14 -0.68 -4.09 20.64
C GLU A 14 -1.06 -2.61 20.60
N ASN A 15 -0.12 -1.72 20.91
CA ASN A 15 -0.33 -0.29 20.76
C ASN A 15 -0.59 0.11 19.30
N GLU A 16 0.19 -0.39 18.34
CA GLU A 16 0.01 -0.10 16.92
C GLU A 16 -1.32 -0.65 16.37
N LEU A 17 -1.69 -1.88 16.75
CA LEU A 17 -2.97 -2.48 16.38
C LEU A 17 -4.16 -1.68 16.94
N SER A 18 -4.03 -1.19 18.18
CA SER A 18 -5.05 -0.34 18.81
C SER A 18 -5.25 0.96 18.02
N PHE A 19 -4.16 1.64 17.63
CA PHE A 19 -4.25 2.84 16.78
C PHE A 19 -4.87 2.55 15.41
N LEU A 20 -4.49 1.44 14.77
CA LEU A 20 -5.05 1.06 13.47
C LEU A 20 -6.55 0.73 13.54
N LYS A 21 -6.99 0.17 14.67
CA LYS A 21 -8.41 -0.06 14.96
C LYS A 21 -9.17 1.25 15.13
N GLU A 22 -8.62 2.21 15.89
CA GLU A 22 -9.21 3.55 16.05
C GLU A 22 -9.33 4.30 14.71
N LEU A 23 -8.36 4.11 13.81
CA LEU A 23 -8.39 4.65 12.46
C LEU A 23 -9.38 3.95 11.53
N ASN A 24 -10.05 2.88 11.98
CA ASN A 24 -10.96 2.04 11.20
C ASN A 24 -10.34 1.50 9.89
N VAL A 25 -9.04 1.19 9.90
CA VAL A 25 -8.34 0.61 8.75
C VAL A 25 -7.95 -0.85 8.97
N LEU A 26 -8.01 -1.36 10.19
CA LEU A 26 -7.62 -2.74 10.52
C LEU A 26 -8.77 -3.73 10.27
N GLU A 27 -8.53 -4.75 9.44
CA GLU A 27 -9.41 -5.91 9.31
C GLU A 27 -9.19 -6.84 10.52
N GLN A 28 -9.98 -6.67 11.58
CA GLN A 28 -9.74 -7.33 12.87
C GLN A 28 -9.65 -8.87 12.77
N ASP A 29 -10.47 -9.47 11.92
CA ASP A 29 -10.50 -10.94 11.72
C ASP A 29 -9.30 -11.47 10.90
N SER A 30 -8.43 -10.57 10.40
CA SER A 30 -7.24 -10.94 9.62
C SER A 30 -5.96 -11.01 10.46
N ILE A 31 -6.02 -10.66 11.75
CA ILE A 31 -4.84 -10.63 12.62
C ILE A 31 -4.40 -12.07 12.90
N ASP A 32 -3.19 -12.41 12.47
CA ASP A 32 -2.55 -13.69 12.71
C ASP A 32 -1.25 -13.50 13.49
N HIS A 33 -1.16 -14.15 14.65
CA HIS A 33 -0.01 -14.08 15.52
C HIS A 33 0.85 -15.33 15.32
N HIS A 34 2.13 -15.11 15.01
CA HIS A 34 3.15 -16.13 14.96
C HIS A 34 4.21 -15.87 16.04
N ASP A 35 5.07 -16.87 16.30
CA ASP A 35 6.10 -16.78 17.34
C ASP A 35 7.01 -15.54 17.22
N ASN A 36 7.29 -15.09 15.99
CA ASN A 36 8.23 -14.00 15.70
C ASN A 36 7.68 -12.95 14.73
N SER A 37 6.37 -12.97 14.46
CA SER A 37 5.74 -11.98 13.60
C SER A 37 4.25 -11.86 13.85
N VAL A 38 3.66 -10.75 13.46
CA VAL A 38 2.21 -10.57 13.39
C VAL A 38 1.85 -10.10 11.99
N GLU A 39 0.87 -10.76 11.37
CA GLU A 39 0.36 -10.45 10.05
C GLU A 39 -1.09 -9.95 10.15
N PHE A 40 -1.45 -8.96 9.35
CA PHE A 40 -2.83 -8.44 9.30
C PHE A 40 -3.07 -7.63 8.03
N VAL A 41 -4.34 -7.49 7.67
CA VAL A 41 -4.79 -6.72 6.50
C VAL A 41 -5.25 -5.33 6.93
N LEU A 42 -4.79 -4.33 6.18
CA LEU A 42 -5.30 -2.97 6.20
C LEU A 42 -6.24 -2.73 5.02
N ASN A 43 -7.38 -2.11 5.31
CA ASN A 43 -8.34 -1.58 4.36
C ASN A 43 -8.21 -0.05 4.31
N LEU A 44 -7.63 0.46 3.22
CA LEU A 44 -7.45 1.88 3.00
C LEU A 44 -8.54 2.45 2.10
N GLU A 45 -9.24 3.46 2.61
CA GLU A 45 -10.13 4.29 1.80
C GLU A 45 -9.39 5.50 1.20
N SER A 46 -9.17 5.48 -0.11
CA SER A 46 -8.68 6.61 -0.90
C SER A 46 -8.93 6.36 -2.39
N TYR A 47 -9.39 7.37 -3.12
CA TYR A 47 -9.63 7.22 -4.57
C TYR A 47 -8.34 7.07 -5.38
N GLY A 48 -8.14 5.85 -5.90
CA GLY A 48 -7.27 5.50 -7.01
C GLY A 48 -8.08 5.06 -8.24
N PHE A 49 -7.43 4.35 -9.16
CA PHE A 49 -8.06 3.87 -10.39
C PHE A 49 -7.68 2.42 -10.69
N ILE A 50 -8.49 1.73 -11.49
CA ILE A 50 -8.17 0.45 -12.15
C ILE A 50 -8.48 0.55 -13.64
N VAL A 51 -7.87 -0.31 -14.46
CA VAL A 51 -8.15 -0.36 -15.91
C VAL A 51 -9.36 -1.27 -16.20
N LYS A 52 -10.35 -0.75 -16.95
CA LYS A 52 -11.56 -1.46 -17.39
C LYS A 52 -11.30 -2.33 -18.62
N GLY A 53 -10.76 -3.52 -18.40
CA GLY A 53 -10.46 -4.47 -19.48
C GLY A 53 -9.45 -3.93 -20.50
N LYS A 54 -9.08 -4.75 -21.48
CA LYS A 54 -8.15 -4.37 -22.56
C LYS A 54 -8.95 -4.06 -23.82
N LYS A 55 -9.51 -2.84 -23.91
CA LYS A 55 -9.99 -2.27 -25.19
C LYS A 55 -8.90 -1.36 -25.76
N GLU A 56 -9.07 -0.85 -26.97
CA GLU A 56 -8.17 0.18 -27.51
C GLU A 56 -8.17 1.41 -26.58
N GLY A 57 -7.03 1.67 -25.94
CA GLY A 57 -6.83 2.77 -24.99
C GLY A 57 -7.07 2.41 -23.51
N ILE A 58 -6.67 3.34 -22.64
CA ILE A 58 -6.81 3.19 -21.18
C ILE A 58 -8.17 3.75 -20.75
N ASP A 59 -9.10 2.86 -20.42
CA ASP A 59 -10.37 3.21 -19.76
C ASP A 59 -10.25 2.95 -18.26
N LEU A 60 -10.49 3.97 -17.43
CA LEU A 60 -10.33 3.88 -15.98
C LEU A 60 -11.67 3.77 -15.24
N GLU A 61 -11.64 3.02 -14.16
CA GLU A 61 -12.67 2.99 -13.12
C GLU A 61 -12.12 3.53 -11.81
N PRO A 62 -12.80 4.49 -11.15
CA PRO A 62 -12.48 4.86 -9.78
C PRO A 62 -12.57 3.65 -8.85
N LYS A 63 -11.55 3.47 -8.00
CA LYS A 63 -11.56 2.49 -6.92
C LYS A 63 -11.22 3.21 -5.62
N LYS A 64 -12.06 3.03 -4.60
CA LYS A 64 -11.91 3.71 -3.31
C LYS A 64 -11.21 2.84 -2.26
N ASP A 65 -11.47 1.53 -2.29
CA ASP A 65 -11.05 0.61 -1.25
C ASP A 65 -9.84 -0.21 -1.71
N HIS A 66 -8.80 -0.19 -0.89
CA HIS A 66 -7.53 -0.86 -1.17
C HIS A 66 -7.09 -1.76 -0.02
N ARG A 67 -6.73 -3.01 -0.34
CA ARG A 67 -6.29 -4.02 0.64
C ARG A 67 -4.79 -4.17 0.60
N ILE A 68 -4.16 -4.12 1.77
CA ILE A 68 -2.71 -4.25 1.94
C ILE A 68 -2.46 -5.22 3.09
N LEU A 69 -1.68 -6.27 2.86
CA LEU A 69 -1.19 -7.13 3.94
C LEU A 69 0.08 -6.52 4.50
N LEU A 70 0.13 -6.43 5.82
CA LEU A 70 1.30 -6.02 6.57
C LEU A 70 1.80 -7.21 7.39
N LYS A 71 3.11 -7.35 7.46
CA LYS A 71 3.79 -8.27 8.36
C LYS A 71 4.78 -7.49 9.22
N LEU A 72 4.57 -7.54 10.53
CA LEU A 72 5.51 -7.01 11.51
C LEU A 72 6.38 -8.16 12.00
N ASN A 73 7.67 -8.13 11.66
CA ASN A 73 8.64 -9.13 12.10
C ASN A 73 9.23 -8.78 13.46
N ARG A 74 9.99 -9.71 14.05
CA ARG A 74 10.66 -9.52 15.35
C ARG A 74 11.58 -8.29 15.43
N SER A 75 12.10 -7.87 14.29
CA SER A 75 12.92 -6.66 14.14
C SER A 75 12.11 -5.35 14.13
N PHE A 76 10.78 -5.36 14.12
CA PHE A 76 9.98 -4.15 14.31
C PHE A 76 10.29 -3.50 15.67
N PRO A 77 10.42 -2.16 15.80
CA PRO A 77 10.22 -1.11 14.79
C PRO A 77 11.50 -0.68 14.04
N TYR A 78 12.55 -1.49 14.07
CA TYR A 78 13.79 -1.20 13.35
C TYR A 78 13.61 -1.39 11.82
N PRO A 79 14.46 -0.75 10.98
CA PRO A 79 14.45 -0.97 9.54
C PRO A 79 14.52 -2.46 9.17
N GLY A 80 13.69 -2.89 8.23
CA GLY A 80 13.53 -4.32 7.87
C GLY A 80 12.57 -5.11 8.76
N GLY A 81 11.96 -4.46 9.76
CA GLY A 81 10.97 -5.07 10.64
C GLY A 81 9.52 -5.07 10.12
N VAL A 82 9.26 -4.44 8.97
CA VAL A 82 7.92 -4.36 8.36
C VAL A 82 8.01 -4.73 6.89
N ASP A 83 7.15 -5.65 6.48
CA ASP A 83 6.91 -5.98 5.08
C ASP A 83 5.49 -5.55 4.67
N PHE A 84 5.36 -5.12 3.42
CA PHE A 84 4.09 -4.71 2.82
C PHE A 84 3.82 -5.51 1.56
N LEU A 85 2.57 -5.91 1.37
CA LEU A 85 2.09 -6.52 0.13
C LEU A 85 0.77 -5.88 -0.29
N TRP A 86 0.77 -5.15 -1.40
CA TRP A 86 -0.44 -4.55 -1.94
C TRP A 86 -1.30 -5.60 -2.65
N TYR A 87 -2.45 -5.95 -2.07
CA TYR A 87 -3.29 -7.01 -2.61
C TYR A 87 -4.21 -6.53 -3.73
N SER A 88 -5.06 -5.55 -3.43
CA SER A 88 -6.15 -5.17 -4.33
C SER A 88 -5.66 -4.52 -5.63
N ASN A 89 -6.33 -4.80 -6.75
CA ASN A 89 -6.02 -4.19 -8.04
C ASN A 89 -5.96 -2.64 -7.95
N ILE A 90 -4.96 -2.04 -8.59
CA ILE A 90 -4.77 -0.60 -8.74
C ILE A 90 -3.90 -0.34 -9.97
N PHE A 91 -4.27 0.66 -10.78
CA PHE A 91 -3.47 1.18 -11.87
C PHE A 91 -2.61 2.34 -11.35
N HIS A 92 -1.34 2.07 -11.08
CA HIS A 92 -0.46 3.01 -10.39
C HIS A 92 1.01 2.82 -10.81
N PRO A 93 1.79 3.90 -11.02
CA PRO A 93 3.19 3.79 -11.43
C PRO A 93 4.11 3.24 -10.33
N ASN A 94 3.74 3.40 -9.06
CA ASN A 94 4.59 3.03 -7.92
C ASN A 94 4.07 1.83 -7.09
N ILE A 95 3.03 1.14 -7.57
CA ILE A 95 2.42 -0.01 -6.89
C ILE A 95 2.14 -1.08 -7.93
N HIS A 96 2.71 -2.27 -7.75
CA HIS A 96 2.41 -3.45 -8.56
C HIS A 96 1.57 -4.42 -7.72
N PRO A 97 0.22 -4.39 -7.82
CA PRO A 97 -0.64 -5.15 -6.92
C PRO A 97 -0.53 -6.66 -7.14
N VAL A 98 -0.93 -7.48 -6.16
CA VAL A 98 -1.02 -8.95 -6.30
C VAL A 98 -2.18 -9.32 -7.24
N GLU A 99 -3.34 -8.74 -7.00
CA GLU A 99 -4.50 -8.89 -7.86
C GLU A 99 -4.30 -8.05 -9.12
N ILE A 100 -3.83 -8.68 -10.18
CA ILE A 100 -3.82 -8.14 -11.52
C ILE A 100 -4.66 -9.01 -12.45
N SER A 101 -4.78 -8.61 -13.72
CA SER A 101 -5.53 -9.37 -14.71
C SER A 101 -5.12 -10.85 -14.76
N LYS A 102 -6.00 -11.73 -15.23
CA LYS A 102 -5.80 -13.19 -15.27
C LYS A 102 -4.50 -13.66 -15.96
N ASP A 103 -3.91 -12.81 -16.80
CA ASP A 103 -2.78 -13.15 -17.67
C ASP A 103 -1.42 -12.71 -17.11
N GLU A 104 -1.37 -12.08 -15.94
CA GLU A 104 -0.13 -11.57 -15.33
C GLU A 104 -0.07 -11.95 -13.84
N LYS A 105 1.12 -12.15 -13.28
CA LYS A 105 1.30 -12.40 -11.84
C LYS A 105 1.76 -11.15 -11.12
N GLY A 106 0.92 -10.65 -10.22
CA GLY A 106 1.21 -9.49 -9.40
C GLY A 106 2.23 -9.79 -8.31
N THR A 107 3.06 -8.80 -7.95
CA THR A 107 4.08 -8.97 -6.90
C THR A 107 3.70 -8.34 -5.57
N GLY A 108 2.66 -7.49 -5.54
CA GLY A 108 2.29 -6.68 -4.37
C GLY A 108 3.32 -5.61 -3.98
N TYR A 109 4.36 -5.39 -4.80
CA TYR A 109 5.46 -4.51 -4.46
C TYR A 109 5.05 -3.03 -4.49
N ILE A 110 5.53 -2.27 -3.52
CA ILE A 110 5.30 -0.83 -3.38
C ILE A 110 6.66 -0.14 -3.41
N CYS A 111 6.80 0.93 -4.20
CA CYS A 111 8.02 1.74 -4.13
C CYS A 111 8.06 2.52 -2.81
N LEU A 112 8.72 1.97 -1.80
CA LEU A 112 8.89 2.60 -0.50
C LEU A 112 9.88 3.78 -0.52
N ASN A 113 10.62 4.02 -1.61
CA ASN A 113 11.45 5.23 -1.74
C ASN A 113 10.61 6.52 -1.64
N ILE A 114 9.33 6.44 -2.02
CA ILE A 114 8.35 7.53 -1.85
C ILE A 114 7.91 7.65 -0.37
N LEU A 115 7.88 6.53 0.36
CA LEU A 115 7.67 6.48 1.80
C LEU A 115 9.01 6.70 2.53
N LYS A 116 9.52 7.94 2.52
CA LYS A 116 10.81 8.38 3.12
C LYS A 116 11.28 7.50 4.29
N LYS A 117 12.51 6.98 4.19
CA LYS A 117 13.31 6.23 5.19
C LYS A 117 12.53 5.82 6.44
N TRP A 118 12.08 4.57 6.48
CA TRP A 118 11.62 3.92 7.71
C TRP A 118 12.61 4.19 8.85
N SER A 119 12.13 4.77 9.93
CA SER A 119 12.92 5.07 11.13
C SER A 119 12.27 4.42 12.34
N ARG A 120 13.01 4.32 13.45
CA ARG A 120 12.46 3.81 14.73
C ARG A 120 11.28 4.64 15.27
N LEU A 121 11.08 5.84 14.75
CA LEU A 121 9.99 6.76 15.09
C LEU A 121 8.81 6.65 14.12
N SER A 122 8.91 5.83 13.07
CA SER A 122 7.81 5.57 12.16
C SER A 122 6.80 4.65 12.85
N ASP A 123 5.56 5.13 13.00
CA ASP A 123 4.40 4.36 13.45
C ASP A 123 3.53 3.93 12.26
N LEU A 124 2.59 3.01 12.50
CA LEU A 124 1.71 2.51 11.46
C LEU A 124 0.64 3.53 11.06
N GLU A 125 0.28 4.47 11.93
CA GLU A 125 -0.60 5.59 11.57
C GLU A 125 0.01 6.47 10.47
N THR A 126 1.27 6.89 10.64
CA THR A 126 2.01 7.70 9.67
C THR A 126 2.17 6.92 8.36
N THR A 127 2.40 5.62 8.47
CA THR A 127 2.46 4.71 7.32
C THR A 127 1.15 4.69 6.54
N VAL A 128 0.00 4.55 7.22
CA VAL A 128 -1.35 4.61 6.61
C VAL A 128 -1.57 5.94 5.90
N LYS A 129 -1.20 7.07 6.52
CA LYS A 129 -1.31 8.40 5.90
C LYS A 129 -0.44 8.50 4.65
N ALA A 130 0.78 7.99 4.69
CA ALA A 130 1.71 8.03 3.57
C ALA A 130 1.26 7.14 2.41
N LEU A 131 0.70 5.95 2.68
CA LEU A 131 0.09 5.08 1.66
C LEU A 131 -1.14 5.76 1.01
N LYS A 132 -2.01 6.40 1.81
CA LYS A 132 -3.13 7.19 1.27
C LYS A 132 -2.63 8.36 0.41
N MET A 133 -1.52 9.01 0.79
CA MET A 133 -0.90 10.07 -0.01
C MET A 133 -0.34 9.55 -1.32
N LEU A 134 0.25 8.34 -1.32
CA LEU A 134 0.78 7.69 -2.53
C LEU A 134 -0.34 7.47 -3.55
N ILE A 135 -1.46 6.86 -3.13
CA ILE A 135 -2.65 6.68 -4.01
C ILE A 135 -3.09 8.02 -4.62
N LYS A 136 -3.11 9.08 -3.81
CA LYS A 136 -3.61 10.39 -4.21
C LYS A 136 -2.66 11.15 -5.13
N ASN A 137 -1.37 10.83 -5.09
CA ASN A 137 -0.30 11.54 -5.79
C ASN A 137 0.67 10.52 -6.40
N PRO A 138 0.28 9.82 -7.48
CA PRO A 138 1.18 8.98 -8.26
C PRO A 138 2.44 9.74 -8.67
N ASN A 139 3.59 9.08 -8.63
CA ASN A 139 4.85 9.64 -9.12
C ASN A 139 5.27 8.93 -10.43
N PRO A 140 4.92 9.47 -11.60
CA PRO A 140 5.26 8.85 -12.89
C PRO A 140 6.73 9.06 -13.31
N ASP A 141 7.49 9.88 -12.59
CA ASP A 141 8.91 10.10 -12.86
C ASP A 141 9.82 9.02 -12.24
N ASP A 142 9.30 8.24 -11.28
CA ASP A 142 9.99 7.12 -10.62
C ASP A 142 9.10 5.85 -10.56
N PRO A 143 8.72 5.29 -11.72
CA PRO A 143 7.84 4.13 -11.75
C PRO A 143 8.57 2.83 -11.40
N LEU A 144 7.82 1.84 -10.93
CA LEU A 144 8.32 0.47 -10.84
C LEU A 144 8.52 -0.10 -12.25
N ASN A 145 9.54 -0.95 -12.39
CA ASN A 145 9.88 -1.61 -13.65
C ASN A 145 9.00 -2.83 -13.94
N TYR A 146 7.68 -2.63 -13.94
CA TYR A 146 6.67 -3.61 -14.35
C TYR A 146 5.83 -3.03 -15.50
N PRO A 147 5.37 -3.82 -16.48
CA PRO A 147 4.66 -3.30 -17.65
C PRO A 147 3.48 -2.39 -17.31
N MET A 148 2.59 -2.82 -16.40
CA MET A 148 1.44 -2.01 -15.95
C MET A 148 1.87 -0.70 -15.25
N CYS A 149 2.97 -0.73 -14.50
CA CYS A 149 3.48 0.45 -13.80
C CYS A 149 4.09 1.46 -14.78
N LEU A 150 4.79 1.00 -15.81
CA LEU A 150 5.34 1.84 -16.87
C LEU A 150 4.22 2.47 -17.72
N GLU A 151 3.19 1.69 -18.05
CA GLU A 151 1.99 2.19 -18.74
C GLU A 151 1.25 3.24 -17.89
N ALA A 152 1.10 2.99 -16.58
CA ALA A 152 0.56 3.98 -15.65
C ALA A 152 1.40 5.25 -15.61
N ALA A 153 2.73 5.13 -15.66
CA ALA A 153 3.62 6.29 -15.67
C ALA A 153 3.41 7.17 -16.91
N GLU A 154 3.33 6.57 -18.09
CA GLU A 154 3.03 7.29 -19.33
C GLU A 154 1.67 7.98 -19.25
N PHE A 155 0.65 7.27 -18.78
CA PHE A 155 -0.69 7.84 -18.62
C PHE A 155 -0.73 9.04 -17.65
N PHE A 156 -0.12 8.92 -16.47
CA PHE A 156 -0.16 9.95 -15.44
C PHE A 156 0.74 11.16 -15.75
N LYS A 157 1.71 11.05 -16.68
CA LYS A 157 2.44 12.22 -17.22
C LYS A 157 1.52 13.17 -17.97
N GLU A 158 0.51 12.63 -18.66
CA GLU A 158 -0.43 13.40 -19.46
C GLU A 158 -1.74 13.70 -18.68
N ASN A 159 -2.07 12.89 -17.67
CA ASN A 159 -3.35 12.94 -16.96
C ASN A 159 -3.15 13.16 -15.46
N SER A 160 -3.25 14.41 -15.01
CA SER A 160 -3.17 14.72 -13.56
C SER A 160 -4.33 14.10 -12.77
N MET A 161 -4.05 13.68 -11.53
CA MET A 161 -5.10 13.22 -10.59
C MET A 161 -6.22 14.24 -10.39
N LYS A 162 -5.90 15.55 -10.43
CA LYS A 162 -6.89 16.62 -10.34
C LYS A 162 -7.88 16.58 -11.51
N THR A 163 -7.38 16.38 -12.73
CA THR A 163 -8.20 16.26 -13.94
C THR A 163 -9.09 15.02 -13.88
N LEU A 164 -8.52 13.88 -13.49
CA LEU A 164 -9.26 12.62 -13.41
C LEU A 164 -10.36 12.67 -12.36
N ARG A 165 -10.09 13.19 -11.16
CA ARG A 165 -11.11 13.37 -10.12
C ARG A 165 -12.29 14.21 -10.61
N LYS A 166 -12.02 15.32 -11.30
CA LYS A 166 -13.07 16.13 -11.94
C LYS A 166 -13.84 15.36 -13.00
N LYS A 167 -13.17 14.56 -13.84
CA LYS A 167 -13.80 13.72 -14.88
C LYS A 167 -14.77 12.70 -14.28
N TYR A 168 -14.41 12.08 -13.16
CA TYR A 168 -15.20 11.01 -12.52
C TYR A 168 -16.10 11.49 -11.37
N ASN A 169 -16.11 12.80 -11.07
CA ASN A 169 -16.90 13.42 -10.01
C ASN A 169 -16.63 12.80 -8.61
N ILE A 170 -15.35 12.68 -8.26
CA ILE A 170 -14.83 12.13 -6.98
C ILE A 170 -13.78 13.05 -6.35
#